data_AF-A0A2H6MVX0-F1
#
_entry.id   AF-A0A2H6MVX0-F1
#
_cell.length_a   1.000
_cell.length_b   1.000
_cell.length_c   1.000
_cell.angle_alpha   90.00
_cell.angle_beta   90.00
_cell.angle_gamma   90.00
#
_symmetry.space_group_name_H-M   'P 1'
#
loop_
_entity.id
_entity.type
_entity.pdbx_description
1 polymer ?
#
loop_
_entity_poly.entity_id
_entity_poly.type
_entity_poly.pdbx_seq_one_letter_code
_entity_poly.pdbx_strand_id
1 'polypeptide(L)'
;DSECAEEGRCNGNSSFCPTSAPKKNLTECNRHTQVCINGQCAGSICEKYDLEECTCASSDAKDDKELCHVCCMKRMHPETCASTGSEVWKAHFSFQTITLQPGS
;
A
#
# COMPACT_ATOMS: atom_id res chain seq x y z
N ASP A 1 -13.85 9.57 7.17
CA ASP A 1 -12.77 10.19 6.42
C ASP A 1 -12.41 9.36 5.21
N SER A 2 -12.21 9.99 4.06
CA SER A 2 -11.59 9.32 2.91
C SER A 2 -10.08 9.31 3.13
N GLU A 3 -9.46 8.14 3.02
CA GLU A 3 -8.00 8.05 3.22
C GLU A 3 -7.23 8.79 2.12
N CYS A 4 -7.80 8.92 0.92
CA CYS A 4 -7.18 9.56 -0.24
C CYS A 4 -7.87 10.84 -0.75
N ALA A 5 -8.86 11.37 -0.05
CA ALA A 5 -9.45 12.67 -0.39
C ALA A 5 -9.42 13.63 0.80
N GLU A 6 -9.22 14.91 0.52
CA GLU A 6 -9.25 15.99 1.51
C GLU A 6 -10.66 16.20 2.07
N GLU A 7 -10.76 16.96 3.16
CA GLU A 7 -12.04 17.32 3.76
C GLU A 7 -12.93 18.05 2.74
N GLY A 8 -14.17 17.58 2.57
CA GLY A 8 -15.15 18.21 1.71
C GLY A 8 -15.64 19.53 2.29
N ARG A 9 -15.62 20.61 1.50
CA ARG A 9 -16.14 21.91 1.92
C ARG A 9 -17.28 22.36 1.01
N CYS A 10 -18.39 22.79 1.62
CA CYS A 10 -19.51 23.38 0.91
C CYS A 10 -19.07 24.67 0.20
N ASN A 11 -19.54 24.86 -1.04
CA ASN A 11 -19.22 26.06 -1.84
C ASN A 11 -20.24 27.20 -1.66
N GLY A 12 -21.28 27.01 -0.84
CA GLY A 12 -22.32 28.01 -0.57
C GLY A 12 -23.35 28.22 -1.68
N ASN A 13 -23.19 27.58 -2.84
CA ASN A 13 -24.03 27.81 -4.02
C ASN A 13 -24.99 26.64 -4.32
N SER A 14 -24.84 25.49 -3.66
CA SER A 14 -25.75 24.34 -3.79
C SER A 14 -25.80 23.52 -2.51
N SER A 15 -26.84 22.70 -2.36
CA SER A 15 -26.94 21.71 -1.27
C SER A 15 -26.11 20.44 -1.52
N PHE A 16 -25.57 20.27 -2.73
CA PHE A 16 -24.68 19.15 -3.06
C PHE A 16 -23.26 19.45 -2.56
N CYS A 17 -22.64 18.49 -1.88
CA CYS A 17 -21.24 18.59 -1.50
C CYS A 17 -20.38 18.37 -2.76
N PRO A 18 -19.55 19.34 -3.17
CA PRO A 18 -18.66 19.16 -4.31
C PRO A 18 -17.64 18.05 -4.03
N THR A 19 -17.12 17.45 -5.09
CA THR A 19 -16.06 16.43 -4.98
C THR A 19 -14.83 17.03 -4.29
N SER A 20 -14.37 16.36 -3.23
CA SER A 20 -13.14 16.73 -2.51
C SER A 20 -11.92 16.67 -3.42
N ALA A 21 -10.94 17.53 -3.14
CA ALA A 21 -9.63 17.42 -3.76
C ALA A 21 -8.95 16.10 -3.38
N PRO A 22 -8.19 15.47 -4.29
CA PRO A 22 -7.42 14.28 -3.97
C PRO A 22 -6.26 14.65 -3.03
N LYS A 23 -5.93 13.75 -2.10
CA LYS A 23 -4.67 13.84 -1.35
C LYS A 23 -3.48 13.60 -2.27
N LYS A 24 -2.29 13.98 -1.79
CA LYS A 24 -1.02 13.77 -2.49
C LYS A 24 -0.83 12.30 -2.87
N ASN A 25 -0.34 12.05 -4.08
CA ASN A 25 0.05 10.70 -4.50
C ASN A 25 1.10 10.10 -3.54
N LEU A 26 1.07 8.78 -3.40
CA LEU A 26 1.93 8.00 -2.49
C LEU A 26 1.66 8.24 -0.98
N THR A 27 0.53 8.87 -0.64
CA THR A 27 0.01 8.86 0.73
C THR A 27 -0.45 7.44 1.07
N GLU A 28 -0.13 6.95 2.26
CA GLU A 28 -0.48 5.59 2.68
C GLU A 28 -1.99 5.46 2.92
N CYS A 29 -2.57 4.34 2.48
CA CYS A 29 -3.98 4.04 2.66
C CYS A 29 -4.21 2.52 2.83
N ASN A 30 -5.47 2.16 3.10
CA ASN A 30 -5.94 0.82 3.40
C ASN A 30 -5.12 0.13 4.51
N ARG A 31 -4.95 0.82 5.65
CA ARG A 31 -4.09 0.37 6.76
C ARG A 31 -2.63 0.11 6.34
N HIS A 32 -2.08 1.00 5.51
CA HIS A 32 -0.68 1.00 5.05
C HIS A 32 -0.34 -0.10 4.04
N THR A 33 -1.32 -0.79 3.46
CA THR A 33 -1.07 -1.80 2.42
C THR A 33 -0.94 -1.19 1.03
N GLN A 34 -1.58 -0.03 0.79
CA GLN A 34 -1.68 0.62 -0.52
C GLN A 34 -1.31 2.10 -0.45
N VAL A 35 -1.35 2.75 -1.62
CA VAL A 35 -1.05 4.18 -1.76
C VAL A 35 -2.18 4.93 -2.47
N CYS A 36 -2.27 6.23 -2.22
CA CYS A 36 -3.16 7.10 -2.95
C CYS A 36 -2.59 7.40 -4.34
N ILE A 37 -3.40 7.20 -5.37
CA ILE A 37 -3.11 7.56 -6.76
C ILE A 37 -4.32 8.34 -7.29
N ASN A 38 -4.13 9.63 -7.56
CA ASN A 38 -5.19 10.54 -8.05
C ASN A 38 -6.47 10.50 -7.21
N GLY A 39 -6.34 10.38 -5.89
CA GLY A 39 -7.46 10.35 -4.94
C GLY A 39 -8.10 8.98 -4.74
N GLN A 40 -7.61 7.93 -5.39
CA GLN A 40 -8.04 6.55 -5.18
C GLN A 40 -6.99 5.77 -4.39
N CYS A 41 -7.43 4.90 -3.48
CA CYS A 41 -6.53 3.98 -2.79
C CYS A 41 -6.27 2.77 -3.70
N ALA A 42 -5.09 2.71 -4.28
CA ALA A 42 -4.74 1.77 -5.34
C ALA A 42 -3.24 1.42 -5.30
N GLY A 43 -2.84 0.41 -6.06
CA GLY A 43 -1.45 -0.05 -6.05
C GLY A 43 -1.06 -0.64 -4.70
N SER A 44 0.25 -0.61 -4.42
CA SER A 44 0.82 -1.17 -3.19
C SER A 44 1.74 -0.18 -2.48
N ILE A 45 1.92 -0.35 -1.17
CA ILE A 45 2.87 0.44 -0.37
C ILE A 45 4.31 0.34 -0.90
N CYS A 46 4.64 -0.73 -1.62
CA CYS A 46 5.92 -0.89 -2.32
C CYS A 46 6.23 0.30 -3.26
N GLU A 47 5.22 0.86 -3.94
CA GLU A 47 5.39 1.94 -4.91
C GLU A 47 5.88 3.25 -4.27
N LYS A 48 5.60 3.46 -2.97
CA LYS A 48 6.11 4.60 -2.21
C LYS A 48 7.65 4.62 -2.16
N TYR A 49 8.28 3.46 -2.34
CA TYR A 49 9.73 3.27 -2.27
C TYR A 49 10.33 2.84 -3.62
N ASP A 50 9.62 3.10 -4.73
CA ASP A 50 10.02 2.70 -6.08
C ASP A 50 10.18 1.18 -6.26
N LEU A 51 9.45 0.39 -5.47
CA LEU A 51 9.37 -1.07 -5.57
C LEU A 51 8.05 -1.51 -6.23
N GLU A 52 7.99 -2.77 -6.64
CA GLU A 52 6.80 -3.42 -7.16
C GLU A 52 6.28 -4.46 -6.15
N GLU A 53 4.96 -4.61 -6.08
CA GLU A 53 4.34 -5.67 -5.29
C GLU A 53 4.61 -7.03 -5.95
N CYS A 54 4.89 -8.01 -5.10
CA CYS A 54 5.04 -9.40 -5.49
C CYS A 54 4.35 -10.30 -4.47
N THR A 55 4.09 -11.54 -4.84
CA THR A 55 3.58 -12.56 -3.91
C THR A 55 4.75 -13.33 -3.33
N CYS A 56 4.91 -13.33 -2.00
CA CYS A 56 5.88 -14.21 -1.37
C CYS A 56 5.54 -15.67 -1.69
N ALA A 57 6.56 -16.47 -2.05
CA ALA A 57 6.40 -17.90 -2.23
C ALA A 57 6.73 -18.62 -0.93
N SER A 58 5.89 -19.55 -0.47
CA SER A 58 6.25 -20.42 0.63
C SER A 58 7.29 -21.45 0.15
N SER A 59 8.53 -21.34 0.61
CA SER A 59 9.55 -22.38 0.37
C SER A 59 9.40 -23.57 1.33
N ASP A 60 8.72 -23.36 2.46
CA ASP A 60 8.46 -24.37 3.48
C ASP A 60 6.99 -24.32 3.91
N ALA A 61 6.34 -25.49 3.93
CA ALA A 61 4.93 -25.67 4.35
C ALA A 61 4.66 -25.33 5.83
N LYS A 62 5.60 -24.69 6.52
CA LYS A 62 5.49 -24.24 7.93
C LYS A 62 5.39 -22.73 8.06
N ASP A 63 5.63 -21.96 6.99
CA ASP A 63 5.55 -20.49 7.02
C ASP A 63 4.53 -19.93 6.02
N ASP A 64 3.35 -20.56 5.97
CA ASP A 64 2.20 -20.08 5.20
C ASP A 64 1.71 -18.69 5.66
N LYS A 65 2.25 -18.16 6.76
CA LYS A 65 1.97 -16.79 7.23
C LYS A 65 2.54 -15.74 6.29
N GLU A 66 3.68 -16.02 5.66
CA GLU A 66 4.29 -15.08 4.70
C GLU A 66 3.44 -14.86 3.45
N LEU A 67 2.57 -15.83 3.11
CA LEU A 67 1.60 -15.67 2.01
C LEU A 67 0.61 -14.53 2.26
N CYS A 68 0.39 -14.17 3.52
CA CYS A 68 -0.47 -13.05 3.93
C CYS A 68 0.31 -11.75 4.14
N HIS A 69 1.62 -11.73 3.90
CA HIS A 69 2.42 -10.51 4.01
C HIS A 69 2.33 -9.72 2.70
N VAL A 70 2.43 -8.40 2.81
CA VAL A 70 2.80 -7.57 1.67
C VAL A 70 4.28 -7.82 1.39
N CYS A 71 4.59 -8.17 0.15
CA CYS A 71 5.95 -8.44 -0.32
C CYS A 71 6.28 -7.50 -1.46
N CYS A 72 7.51 -7.00 -1.44
CA CYS A 72 8.03 -6.07 -2.45
C CYS A 72 9.22 -6.69 -3.17
N MET A 73 9.39 -6.31 -4.44
CA MET A 73 10.55 -6.60 -5.26
C MET A 73 11.05 -5.31 -5.91
N LYS A 74 12.34 -5.26 -6.28
CA LYS A 74 12.82 -4.22 -7.20
C LYS A 74 12.08 -4.36 -8.53
N ARG A 75 11.84 -3.24 -9.20
CA ARG A 75 11.15 -3.24 -10.50
C ARG A 75 11.81 -4.18 -11.48
N MET A 76 11.04 -5.05 -12.11
CA MET A 76 11.53 -6.04 -13.09
C MET A 76 12.53 -7.08 -12.55
N HIS A 77 12.62 -7.24 -11.22
CA HIS A 77 13.58 -8.12 -10.55
C HIS A 77 12.89 -9.05 -9.54
N PRO A 78 12.10 -10.05 -10.02
CA PRO A 78 11.30 -10.93 -9.17
C PRO A 78 12.12 -11.76 -8.17
N GLU A 79 13.40 -12.00 -8.44
CA GLU A 79 14.34 -12.66 -7.54
C GLU A 79 14.59 -11.89 -6.24
N THR A 80 14.22 -10.61 -6.19
CA THR A 80 14.35 -9.75 -5.01
C THR A 80 13.08 -9.67 -4.17
N CYS A 81 12.05 -10.48 -4.50
CA CYS A 81 10.80 -10.51 -3.77
C CYS A 81 11.03 -10.94 -2.31
N ALA A 82 10.64 -10.06 -1.37
CA ALA A 82 10.75 -10.33 0.06
C ALA A 82 9.65 -9.60 0.84
N SER A 83 9.29 -10.15 2.00
CA SER A 83 8.32 -9.52 2.91
C SER A 83 8.80 -8.13 3.36
N THR A 84 7.87 -7.21 3.54
CA THR A 84 8.10 -5.89 4.15
C THR A 84 8.81 -5.98 5.52
N GLY A 85 8.59 -7.05 6.29
CA GLY A 85 9.27 -7.29 7.56
C GLY A 85 10.68 -7.88 7.46
N SER A 86 11.16 -8.19 6.26
CA SER A 86 12.47 -8.84 6.04
C SER A 86 13.65 -7.88 6.19
N GLU A 87 14.85 -8.45 6.34
CA GLU A 87 16.09 -7.66 6.36
C GLU A 87 16.35 -6.92 5.04
N VAL A 88 15.91 -7.49 3.91
CA VAL A 88 16.05 -6.91 2.57
C VAL A 88 15.43 -5.51 2.51
N TRP A 89 14.27 -5.33 3.13
CA TRP A 89 13.50 -4.08 3.09
C TRP A 89 13.53 -3.28 4.39
N LYS A 90 14.46 -3.60 5.30
CA LYS A 90 14.67 -2.88 6.56
C LYS A 90 14.80 -1.36 6.37
N ALA A 91 15.46 -0.91 5.30
CA ALA A 91 15.67 0.51 5.03
C ALA A 91 14.36 1.30 4.79
N HIS A 92 13.29 0.62 4.35
CA HIS A 92 12.00 1.25 4.04
C HIS A 92 10.95 1.00 5.13
N PHE A 93 10.91 -0.22 5.67
CA PHE A 93 9.86 -0.65 6.59
C PHE A 93 10.35 -0.88 8.03
N SER A 94 11.65 -0.75 8.32
CA SER A 94 12.20 -0.92 9.68
C SER A 94 11.79 -2.23 10.37
N PHE A 95 11.81 -3.35 9.62
CA PHE A 95 11.34 -4.68 10.06
C PHE A 95 9.83 -4.77 10.37
N GLN A 96 9.03 -3.78 9.99
CA GLN A 96 7.59 -3.83 10.15
C GLN A 96 6.97 -4.73 9.08
N THR A 97 6.42 -5.85 9.52
CA THR A 97 5.59 -6.71 8.65
C THR A 97 4.24 -6.05 8.42
N ILE A 98 3.95 -5.71 7.17
CA ILE A 98 2.63 -5.28 6.73
C ILE A 98 1.90 -6.51 6.21
N THR A 99 0.69 -6.74 6.70
CA THR A 99 -0.16 -7.86 6.28
C THR A 99 -1.23 -7.41 5.32
N LEU A 100 -1.53 -8.26 4.33
CA LEU A 100 -2.67 -8.08 3.43
C LEU A 100 -3.98 -7.97 4.24
N GLN A 101 -4.95 -7.24 3.70
CA GLN A 101 -6.26 -7.15 4.34
C GLN A 101 -7.05 -8.46 4.14
N PRO A 102 -7.92 -8.85 5.07
CA PRO A 102 -8.76 -10.02 4.88
C PRO A 102 -9.59 -9.93 3.58
N GLY A 103 -9.56 -10.99 2.76
CA GLY A 103 -10.26 -11.04 1.47
C GLY A 103 -9.46 -10.49 0.28
N SER A 104 -8.17 -10.18 0.49
CA SER A 104 -7.20 -9.93 -0.59
C SER A 104 -6.82 -11.22 -1.31
#